data_AF-A0A954XXI0-F1
#
_entry.id   AF-A0A954XXI0-F1
#
_cell.length_a   1.000
_cell.length_b   1.000
_cell.length_c   1.000
_cell.angle_alpha   90.00
_cell.angle_beta   90.00
_cell.angle_gamma   90.00
#
_symmetry.space_group_name_H-M   'P 1'
#
loop_
_entity.id
_entity.type
_entity.pdbx_description
1 polymer ?
#
loop_
_entity_poly.entity_id
_entity_poly.type
_entity_poly.pdbx_seq_one_letter_code
_entity_poly.pdbx_strand_id
1 'polypeptide(L)'
;MVDAHEETASRLRAERRAWLADVFAGGDHDRPFPIGHPGLPTTYLPAADGEPHGGVQRSSRHPNNSFFTNWTIVEGFVSWDVEVLRAGKYRVEAYYTRPVDAEAPTLELRFANQSLRAMVVDGYDPPEISTQHNRVPAEESPVKRFRAVELGEIELPLGRGELALRAVEAPSGAVIDLSQLALTYLP
;
A
#
# COMPACT_ATOMS: atom_id res chain seq x y z
N MET A 1 30.08 -28.09 -21.84
CA MET A 1 30.62 -26.78 -22.21
C MET A 1 30.71 -25.96 -20.95
N VAL A 2 31.92 -25.81 -20.39
CA VAL A 2 32.17 -24.86 -19.30
C VAL A 2 32.24 -23.48 -19.94
N ASP A 3 31.59 -22.52 -19.30
CA ASP A 3 31.15 -21.23 -19.82
C ASP A 3 32.31 -20.39 -20.37
N ALA A 4 32.28 -20.00 -21.65
CA ALA A 4 33.36 -19.29 -22.36
C ALA A 4 33.67 -17.88 -21.82
N HIS A 5 33.02 -17.46 -20.74
CA HIS A 5 33.07 -16.10 -20.19
C HIS A 5 33.15 -16.07 -18.65
N GLU A 6 33.60 -17.15 -18.00
CA GLU A 6 33.66 -17.23 -16.53
C GLU A 6 34.50 -16.11 -15.88
N GLU A 7 35.61 -15.73 -16.52
CA GLU A 7 36.47 -14.62 -16.08
C GLU A 7 35.74 -13.26 -16.21
N THR A 8 35.09 -13.03 -17.34
CA THR A 8 34.27 -11.82 -17.57
C THR A 8 33.14 -11.72 -16.56
N ALA A 9 32.42 -12.82 -16.29
CA ALA A 9 31.35 -12.87 -15.32
C ALA A 9 31.85 -12.56 -13.90
N SER A 10 33.03 -13.08 -13.53
CA SER A 10 33.65 -12.84 -12.22
C SER A 10 34.07 -11.37 -12.05
N ARG A 11 34.69 -10.78 -13.07
CA ARG A 11 35.05 -9.35 -13.09
C ARG A 11 33.81 -8.45 -12.95
N LEU A 12 32.78 -8.68 -13.76
CA LEU A 12 31.54 -7.87 -13.71
C LEU A 12 30.81 -8.00 -12.36
N ARG A 13 30.81 -9.19 -11.74
CA ARG A 13 30.25 -9.37 -10.38
C ARG A 13 31.05 -8.57 -9.33
N ALA A 14 32.37 -8.50 -9.46
CA ALA A 14 33.22 -7.71 -8.57
C ALA A 14 32.98 -6.21 -8.75
N GLU A 15 32.93 -5.73 -10.00
CA GLU A 15 32.61 -4.33 -10.33
C GLU A 15 31.22 -3.94 -9.82
N ARG A 16 30.20 -4.79 -10.01
CA ARG A 16 28.87 -4.57 -9.44
C ARG A 16 28.91 -4.44 -7.92
N ARG A 17 29.65 -5.30 -7.21
CA ARG A 17 29.76 -5.21 -5.74
C ARG A 17 30.44 -3.92 -5.30
N ALA A 18 31.54 -3.53 -5.96
CA ALA A 18 32.25 -2.30 -5.65
C ALA A 18 31.37 -1.06 -5.92
N TRP A 19 30.69 -1.05 -7.08
CA TRP A 19 29.75 0.02 -7.43
C TRP A 19 28.59 0.11 -6.44
N LEU A 20 27.97 -1.02 -6.04
CA LEU A 20 26.91 -1.03 -5.03
C LEU A 20 27.40 -0.47 -3.69
N ALA A 21 28.60 -0.88 -3.25
CA ALA A 21 29.18 -0.36 -2.01
C ALA A 21 29.44 1.14 -2.06
N ASP A 22 29.85 1.67 -3.22
CA ASP A 22 30.09 3.09 -3.45
C ASP A 22 28.78 3.91 -3.51
N VAL A 23 27.80 3.50 -4.33
CA VAL A 23 26.55 4.26 -4.48
C VAL A 23 25.65 4.21 -3.24
N PHE A 24 25.77 3.17 -2.42
CA PHE A 24 25.07 3.07 -1.14
C PHE A 24 25.90 3.59 0.03
N ALA A 25 27.15 4.02 -0.18
CA ALA A 25 27.94 4.63 0.88
C ALA A 25 27.29 5.96 1.32
N GLY A 26 26.81 6.01 2.57
CA GLY A 26 26.28 7.23 3.17
C GLY A 26 24.83 7.59 2.79
N GLY A 27 24.11 6.69 2.14
CA GLY A 27 22.67 6.88 1.90
C GLY A 27 21.86 6.69 3.17
N ASP A 28 20.95 7.61 3.47
CA ASP A 28 19.92 7.36 4.47
C ASP A 28 18.97 6.28 3.91
N HIS A 29 18.91 5.16 4.62
CA HIS A 29 18.04 4.03 4.30
C HIS A 29 16.70 4.12 5.03
N ASP A 30 16.59 5.08 5.95
CA ASP A 30 15.39 5.32 6.72
C ASP A 30 14.54 6.41 6.05
N ARG A 31 13.52 5.98 5.29
CA ARG A 31 12.75 6.87 4.40
C ARG A 31 11.26 6.75 4.66
N PRO A 32 10.71 7.48 5.64
CA PRO A 32 9.27 7.51 5.86
C PRO A 32 8.55 8.20 4.70
N PHE A 33 7.26 7.92 4.56
CA PHE A 33 6.38 8.57 3.58
C PHE A 33 6.01 9.98 4.04
N PRO A 34 6.38 11.04 3.30
CA PRO A 34 6.03 12.39 3.68
C PRO A 34 4.55 12.66 3.41
N ILE A 35 3.81 13.09 4.44
CA ILE A 35 2.41 13.53 4.33
C ILE A 35 2.35 15.05 4.52
N GLY A 36 1.58 15.73 3.67
CA GLY A 36 1.30 17.16 3.82
C GLY A 36 2.37 18.09 3.25
N HIS A 37 3.14 17.65 2.26
CA HIS A 37 4.12 18.50 1.59
C HIS A 37 3.43 19.74 0.95
N PRO A 38 3.91 20.98 1.16
CA PRO A 38 3.20 22.19 0.71
C PRO A 38 2.91 22.27 -0.79
N GLY A 39 3.76 21.65 -1.61
CA GLY A 39 3.60 21.59 -3.07
C GLY A 39 2.64 20.50 -3.59
N LEU A 40 2.17 19.60 -2.71
CA LEU A 40 1.31 18.47 -3.06
C LEU A 40 0.17 18.38 -2.02
N PRO A 41 -1.02 18.95 -2.30
CA PRO A 41 -2.12 18.95 -1.33
C PRO A 41 -2.62 17.54 -1.00
N THR A 42 -2.43 16.59 -1.92
CA THR A 42 -2.79 15.18 -1.74
C THR A 42 -1.53 14.32 -1.71
N THR A 43 -1.43 13.45 -0.71
CA THR A 43 -0.44 12.39 -0.61
C THR A 43 -1.11 11.04 -0.87
N TYR A 44 -0.57 10.27 -1.81
CA TYR A 44 -1.01 8.90 -2.06
C TYR A 44 -0.08 7.93 -1.34
N LEU A 45 -0.67 6.98 -0.61
CA LEU A 45 0.02 5.89 0.07
C LEU A 45 -0.34 4.59 -0.64
N PRO A 46 0.43 4.17 -1.66
CA PRO A 46 0.13 2.97 -2.41
C PRO A 46 0.40 1.72 -1.57
N ALA A 47 -0.32 0.65 -1.90
CA ALA A 47 -0.08 -0.64 -1.30
C ALA A 47 1.37 -1.11 -1.53
N ALA A 48 1.97 -0.79 -2.69
CA ALA A 48 3.37 -1.08 -3.02
C ALA A 48 4.34 -0.76 -1.88
N ASP A 49 4.09 0.33 -1.16
CA ASP A 49 4.98 0.84 -0.13
C ASP A 49 4.47 0.64 1.32
N GLY A 50 3.30 0.01 1.48
CA GLY A 50 2.75 -0.32 2.81
C GLY A 50 3.05 -1.75 3.22
N GLU A 51 3.02 -2.02 4.52
CA GLU A 51 3.24 -3.36 5.07
C GLU A 51 1.91 -4.03 5.45
N PRO A 52 1.66 -5.27 4.99
CA PRO A 52 0.49 -6.04 5.39
C PRO A 52 0.76 -6.87 6.66
N HIS A 53 -0.26 -7.03 7.49
CA HIS A 53 -0.19 -7.76 8.76
C HIS A 53 -1.42 -8.64 8.98
N GLY A 54 -1.32 -9.60 9.91
CA GLY A 54 -2.48 -10.36 10.37
C GLY A 54 -3.19 -11.17 9.27
N GLY A 55 -2.43 -11.68 8.29
CA GLY A 55 -2.95 -12.51 7.19
C GLY A 55 -3.31 -11.74 5.91
N VAL A 56 -3.28 -10.40 5.94
CA VAL A 56 -3.35 -9.59 4.72
C VAL A 56 -2.15 -9.92 3.82
N GLN A 57 -2.37 -9.96 2.51
CA GLN A 57 -1.36 -10.31 1.53
C GLN A 57 -1.26 -9.25 0.45
N ARG A 58 -0.11 -9.21 -0.22
CA ARG A 58 0.03 -8.51 -1.50
C ARG A 58 -0.47 -9.42 -2.62
N SER A 59 -1.12 -8.85 -3.62
CA SER A 59 -1.60 -9.57 -4.81
C SER A 59 -0.48 -10.16 -5.67
N SER A 60 0.78 -9.71 -5.51
CA SER A 60 1.97 -10.34 -6.06
C SER A 60 3.18 -10.21 -5.14
N ARG A 61 4.18 -11.06 -5.35
CA ARG A 61 5.53 -10.92 -4.76
C ARG A 61 6.25 -9.66 -5.26
N HIS A 62 5.84 -9.13 -6.41
CA HIS A 62 6.39 -7.91 -7.00
C HIS A 62 5.53 -6.70 -6.57
N PRO A 63 6.05 -5.80 -5.71
CA PRO A 63 5.22 -4.78 -5.07
C PRO A 63 4.80 -3.64 -5.99
N ASN A 64 5.52 -3.39 -7.08
CA ASN A 64 5.40 -2.23 -7.97
C ASN A 64 4.02 -2.00 -8.61
N ASN A 65 3.15 -3.02 -8.64
CA ASN A 65 1.75 -2.87 -9.07
C ASN A 65 0.80 -3.75 -8.22
N SER A 66 1.19 -4.02 -6.98
CA SER A 66 0.41 -4.84 -6.06
C SER A 66 -0.65 -4.03 -5.32
N PHE A 67 -1.72 -4.71 -4.93
CA PHE A 67 -2.72 -4.24 -3.96
C PHE A 67 -2.77 -5.18 -2.77
N PHE A 68 -3.35 -4.73 -1.65
CA PHE A 68 -3.62 -5.59 -0.52
C PHE A 68 -4.89 -6.39 -0.75
N THR A 69 -4.82 -7.68 -0.44
CA THR A 69 -5.92 -8.64 -0.56
C THR A 69 -5.86 -9.67 0.56
N ASN A 70 -6.75 -10.66 0.53
CA ASN A 70 -6.90 -11.67 1.57
C ASN A 70 -7.13 -11.06 2.96
N TRP A 71 -7.79 -9.91 3.02
CA TRP A 71 -8.14 -9.25 4.26
C TRP A 71 -9.47 -9.80 4.77
N THR A 72 -9.39 -10.87 5.57
CA THR A 72 -10.55 -11.70 5.93
C THR A 72 -10.90 -11.71 7.42
N ILE A 73 -10.03 -11.16 8.27
CA ILE A 73 -10.19 -11.15 9.73
C ILE A 73 -9.88 -9.77 10.31
N VAL A 74 -10.44 -9.47 11.50
CA VAL A 74 -10.30 -8.17 12.18
C VAL A 74 -8.92 -7.94 12.77
N GLU A 75 -8.13 -8.99 12.95
CA GLU A 75 -6.72 -8.92 13.33
C GLU A 75 -5.83 -8.44 12.17
N GLY A 76 -6.33 -8.49 10.93
CA GLY A 76 -5.63 -8.03 9.74
C GLY A 76 -5.60 -6.50 9.65
N PHE A 77 -4.45 -5.96 9.24
CA PHE A 77 -4.29 -4.53 8.99
C PHE A 77 -3.17 -4.25 7.98
N VAL A 78 -3.15 -3.01 7.49
CA VAL A 78 -2.09 -2.49 6.62
C VAL A 78 -1.54 -1.20 7.20
N SER A 79 -0.24 -0.98 7.05
CA SER A 79 0.43 0.16 7.67
C SER A 79 1.47 0.82 6.77
N TRP A 80 1.71 2.10 6.98
CA TRP A 80 2.82 2.85 6.38
C TRP A 80 3.62 3.53 7.50
N ASP A 81 4.94 3.55 7.37
CA ASP A 81 5.79 4.44 8.16
C ASP A 81 5.77 5.82 7.50
N VAL A 82 5.18 6.80 8.18
CA VAL A 82 4.90 8.12 7.61
C VAL A 82 5.52 9.21 8.47
N GLU A 83 5.87 10.33 7.83
CA GLU A 83 6.25 11.57 8.49
C GLU A 83 5.28 12.68 8.07
N VAL A 84 4.50 13.18 9.02
CA VAL A 84 3.59 14.29 8.80
C VAL A 84 4.37 15.60 8.87
N LEU A 85 4.57 16.22 7.70
CA LEU A 85 5.31 17.47 7.52
C LEU A 85 4.45 18.72 7.79
N ARG A 86 3.12 18.55 7.76
CA ARG A 86 2.14 19.62 8.02
C ARG A 86 1.03 19.08 8.90
N ALA A 87 0.92 19.57 10.13
CA ALA A 87 -0.23 19.26 10.97
C ALA A 87 -1.52 19.89 10.41
N GLY A 88 -2.64 19.23 10.65
CA GLY A 88 -3.97 19.74 10.32
C GLY A 88 -4.94 18.64 9.97
N LYS A 89 -6.07 19.03 9.39
CA LYS A 89 -7.13 18.11 8.98
C LYS A 89 -6.89 17.58 7.57
N TYR A 90 -7.10 16.28 7.39
CA TYR A 90 -6.96 15.60 6.11
C TYR A 90 -8.24 14.85 5.78
N ARG A 91 -8.73 14.99 4.55
CA ARG A 91 -9.71 14.07 3.97
C ARG A 91 -9.00 12.79 3.57
N VAL A 92 -9.57 11.66 3.95
CA VAL A 92 -9.05 10.32 3.68
C VAL A 92 -9.96 9.63 2.67
N GLU A 93 -9.37 9.15 1.58
CA GLU A 93 -10.05 8.28 0.63
C GLU A 93 -9.32 6.94 0.53
N ALA A 94 -10.08 5.85 0.43
CA ALA A 94 -9.57 4.52 0.14
C ALA A 94 -9.93 4.11 -1.28
N TYR A 95 -8.96 3.61 -2.03
CA TYR A 95 -9.19 3.02 -3.35
C TYR A 95 -9.35 1.52 -3.17
N TYR A 96 -10.58 1.03 -3.30
CA TYR A 96 -10.97 -0.30 -2.87
C TYR A 96 -11.76 -1.09 -3.91
N THR A 97 -11.86 -2.39 -3.65
CA THR A 97 -12.91 -3.28 -4.18
C THR A 97 -13.46 -4.14 -3.05
N ARG A 98 -14.72 -4.55 -3.14
CA ARG A 98 -15.34 -5.53 -2.26
C ARG A 98 -16.55 -6.20 -2.92
N PRO A 99 -16.90 -7.44 -2.52
CA PRO A 99 -18.09 -8.11 -3.02
C PRO A 99 -19.36 -7.28 -2.82
N VAL A 100 -20.25 -7.29 -3.82
CA VAL A 100 -21.47 -6.44 -3.82
C VAL A 100 -22.50 -6.89 -2.79
N ASP A 101 -22.59 -8.19 -2.55
CA ASP A 101 -23.60 -8.80 -1.67
C ASP A 101 -23.10 -9.06 -0.24
N ALA A 102 -21.88 -8.62 0.08
CA ALA A 102 -21.32 -8.76 1.43
C ALA A 102 -21.81 -7.63 2.35
N GLU A 103 -22.00 -7.95 3.63
CA GLU A 103 -22.24 -6.95 4.66
C GLU A 103 -21.01 -6.04 4.86
N ALA A 104 -21.26 -4.75 5.04
CA ALA A 104 -20.23 -3.72 5.01
C ALA A 104 -19.25 -3.84 6.19
N PRO A 105 -17.93 -3.84 5.94
CA PRO A 105 -16.96 -3.78 7.01
C PRO A 105 -16.87 -2.35 7.57
N THR A 106 -16.46 -2.27 8.83
CA THR A 106 -16.05 -1.02 9.46
C THR A 106 -14.52 -1.00 9.56
N LEU A 107 -13.92 0.06 9.03
CA LEU A 107 -12.48 0.31 9.07
C LEU A 107 -12.14 1.40 10.08
N GLU A 108 -10.93 1.34 10.61
CA GLU A 108 -10.35 2.36 11.48
C GLU A 108 -8.93 2.72 11.01
N LEU A 109 -8.72 3.98 10.61
CA LEU A 109 -7.41 4.55 10.37
C LEU A 109 -6.88 5.17 11.67
N ARG A 110 -5.63 4.87 12.06
CA ARG A 110 -5.00 5.44 13.25
C ARG A 110 -3.61 6.00 12.96
N PHE A 111 -3.30 7.11 13.61
CA PHE A 111 -1.96 7.69 13.68
C PHE A 111 -1.78 8.38 15.03
N ALA A 112 -0.72 8.04 15.76
CA ALA A 112 -0.52 8.51 17.14
C ALA A 112 -1.77 8.30 18.02
N ASN A 113 -2.38 9.38 18.54
CA ASN A 113 -3.61 9.35 19.34
C ASN A 113 -4.87 9.71 18.53
N GLN A 114 -4.77 9.81 17.21
CA GLN A 114 -5.86 10.18 16.31
C GLN A 114 -6.43 8.93 15.64
N SER A 115 -7.74 8.93 15.42
CA SER A 115 -8.43 7.83 14.75
C SER A 115 -9.62 8.32 13.93
N LEU A 116 -9.85 7.68 12.78
CA LEU A 116 -11.01 7.86 11.92
C LEU A 116 -11.67 6.49 11.69
N ARG A 117 -12.98 6.39 11.86
CA ARG A 117 -13.75 5.18 11.57
C ARG A 117 -14.77 5.42 10.47
N ALA A 118 -14.89 4.46 9.56
CA ALA A 118 -15.88 4.51 8.49
C ALA A 118 -16.31 3.12 8.03
N MET A 119 -17.57 3.03 7.60
CA MET A 119 -18.11 1.87 6.91
C MET A 119 -17.90 2.00 5.41
N VAL A 120 -17.45 0.92 4.78
CA VAL A 120 -17.33 0.86 3.31
C VAL A 120 -18.60 0.23 2.75
N VAL A 121 -19.67 1.02 2.63
CA VAL A 121 -21.03 0.48 2.35
C VAL A 121 -21.17 -0.02 0.91
N ASP A 122 -20.73 0.77 -0.06
CA ASP A 122 -20.92 0.47 -1.47
C ASP A 122 -20.09 -0.76 -1.89
N GLY A 123 -20.76 -1.76 -2.46
CA GLY A 123 -20.11 -2.87 -3.15
C GLY A 123 -19.46 -2.43 -4.47
N TYR A 124 -18.27 -2.97 -4.77
CA TYR A 124 -17.60 -2.73 -6.05
C TYR A 124 -16.60 -3.86 -6.34
N ASP A 125 -16.96 -4.80 -7.20
CA ASP A 125 -16.14 -5.97 -7.53
C ASP A 125 -16.00 -6.15 -9.05
N PRO A 126 -15.16 -5.33 -9.71
CA PRO A 126 -14.94 -5.45 -11.14
C PRO A 126 -14.09 -6.69 -11.47
N PRO A 127 -14.33 -7.34 -12.62
CA PRO A 127 -13.50 -8.46 -13.04
C PRO A 127 -12.05 -8.04 -13.29
N GLU A 128 -11.13 -9.00 -13.15
CA GLU A 128 -9.73 -8.82 -13.52
C GLU A 128 -9.58 -8.60 -15.04
N ILE A 129 -8.66 -7.72 -15.40
CA ILE A 129 -8.37 -7.29 -16.78
C ILE A 129 -7.11 -8.01 -17.31
N SER A 130 -6.10 -8.20 -16.46
CA SER A 130 -4.76 -8.65 -16.88
C SER A 130 -4.70 -10.05 -17.46
N THR A 131 -5.65 -10.93 -17.15
CA THR A 131 -5.59 -12.34 -17.57
C THR A 131 -6.20 -12.60 -18.95
N GLN A 132 -6.92 -11.63 -19.51
CA GLN A 132 -7.72 -11.81 -20.73
C GLN A 132 -6.90 -12.13 -21.99
N HIS A 133 -5.61 -11.77 -22.01
CA HIS A 133 -4.72 -11.94 -23.17
C HIS A 133 -3.44 -12.71 -22.85
N ASN A 134 -3.37 -13.33 -21.67
CA ASN A 134 -2.18 -14.05 -21.24
C ASN A 134 -2.01 -15.36 -22.02
N ARG A 135 -0.84 -15.53 -22.66
CA ARG A 135 -0.45 -16.79 -23.34
C ARG A 135 0.26 -17.77 -22.42
N VAL A 136 0.75 -17.28 -21.27
CA VAL A 136 1.41 -18.03 -20.21
C VAL A 136 0.87 -17.55 -18.87
N PRO A 137 0.92 -18.37 -17.79
CA PRO A 137 0.58 -17.91 -16.45
C PRO A 137 1.36 -16.65 -16.08
N ALA A 138 0.67 -15.63 -15.57
CA ALA A 138 1.33 -14.41 -15.12
C ALA A 138 1.87 -14.60 -13.69
N GLU A 139 3.11 -14.14 -13.47
CA GLU A 139 3.70 -13.97 -12.13
C GLU A 139 3.48 -12.55 -11.57
N GLU A 140 3.02 -11.64 -12.43
CA GLU A 140 2.74 -10.25 -12.10
C GLU A 140 1.42 -10.11 -11.33
N SER A 141 1.26 -8.99 -10.63
CA SER A 141 -0.01 -8.68 -9.96
C SER A 141 -1.17 -8.65 -10.97
N PRO A 142 -2.33 -9.25 -10.63
CA PRO A 142 -3.53 -9.04 -11.42
C PRO A 142 -3.88 -7.55 -11.48
N VAL A 143 -4.48 -7.14 -12.60
CA VAL A 143 -4.91 -5.76 -12.81
C VAL A 143 -6.43 -5.73 -12.79
N LYS A 144 -7.01 -4.91 -11.92
CA LYS A 144 -8.43 -4.62 -11.88
C LYS A 144 -8.67 -3.14 -11.56
N ARG A 145 -9.91 -2.69 -11.67
CA ARG A 145 -10.28 -1.30 -11.34
C ARG A 145 -10.52 -1.17 -9.84
N PHE A 146 -10.16 -0.03 -9.28
CA PHE A 146 -10.46 0.35 -7.90
C PHE A 146 -11.34 1.60 -7.91
N ARG A 147 -12.30 1.67 -6.99
CA ARG A 147 -13.15 2.85 -6.79
C ARG A 147 -12.69 3.59 -5.55
N ALA A 148 -12.70 4.92 -5.58
CA ALA A 148 -12.46 5.72 -4.39
C ALA A 148 -13.72 5.81 -3.53
N VAL A 149 -13.55 5.68 -2.21
CA VAL A 149 -14.57 6.00 -1.20
C VAL A 149 -13.95 6.93 -0.16
N GLU A 150 -14.68 7.98 0.19
CA GLU A 150 -14.30 8.84 1.31
C GLU A 150 -14.54 8.10 2.63
N LEU A 151 -13.49 7.97 3.44
CA LEU A 151 -13.58 7.45 4.80
C LEU A 151 -13.88 8.57 5.82
N GLY A 152 -13.72 9.83 5.43
CA GLY A 152 -13.97 11.00 6.25
C GLY A 152 -12.71 11.81 6.51
N GLU A 153 -12.66 12.50 7.64
CA GLU A 153 -11.59 13.45 7.95
C GLU A 153 -10.85 13.06 9.23
N ILE A 154 -9.53 13.12 9.19
CA ILE A 154 -8.65 12.83 10.34
C ILE A 154 -7.75 14.04 10.62
N GLU A 155 -7.58 14.39 11.88
CA GLU A 155 -6.56 15.35 12.31
C GLU A 155 -5.22 14.61 12.38
N LEU A 156 -4.17 15.15 11.78
CA LEU A 156 -2.82 14.59 11.86
C LEU A 156 -1.88 15.57 12.56
N PRO A 157 -1.29 15.22 13.73
CA PRO A 157 -0.22 16.00 14.33
C PRO A 157 1.09 15.87 13.55
N LEU A 158 1.99 16.84 13.70
CA LEU A 158 3.35 16.74 13.17
C LEU A 158 4.09 15.56 13.80
N GLY A 159 4.92 14.90 13.00
CA GLY A 159 5.84 13.87 13.47
C GLY A 159 5.81 12.60 12.65
N ARG A 160 6.70 11.67 13.02
CA ARG A 160 6.83 10.36 12.39
C ARG A 160 6.15 9.28 13.20
N GLY A 161 5.54 8.31 12.52
CA GLY A 161 4.97 7.13 13.15
C GLY A 161 4.26 6.20 12.16
N GLU A 162 3.70 5.13 12.71
CA GLU A 162 2.88 4.21 11.94
C GLU A 162 1.49 4.80 11.70
N LEU A 163 1.11 4.92 10.43
CA LEU A 163 -0.28 5.12 10.00
C LEU A 163 -0.87 3.75 9.63
N ALA A 164 -1.85 3.27 10.40
CA ALA A 164 -2.41 1.94 10.23
C ALA A 164 -3.91 1.98 9.91
N LEU A 165 -4.34 1.27 8.87
CA LEU A 165 -5.74 1.01 8.55
C LEU A 165 -6.10 -0.41 8.98
N ARG A 166 -7.05 -0.53 9.90
CA ARG A 166 -7.47 -1.79 10.54
C ARG A 166 -8.93 -2.08 10.23
N ALA A 167 -9.30 -3.35 10.18
CA ALA A 167 -10.70 -3.75 10.24
C ALA A 167 -11.12 -3.83 11.71
N VAL A 168 -12.23 -3.19 12.07
CA VAL A 168 -12.81 -3.32 13.41
C VAL A 168 -14.07 -4.18 13.40
N GLU A 169 -14.73 -4.29 12.25
CA GLU A 169 -15.86 -5.19 12.01
C GLU A 169 -15.74 -5.79 10.60
N ALA A 170 -15.86 -7.12 10.49
CA ALA A 170 -15.79 -7.85 9.22
C ALA A 170 -16.86 -8.96 9.17
N PRO A 171 -18.16 -8.60 9.19
CA PRO A 171 -19.26 -9.55 9.40
C PRO A 171 -19.35 -10.65 8.32
N SER A 172 -18.94 -10.35 7.09
CA SER A 172 -18.91 -11.32 5.98
C SER A 172 -17.59 -12.07 5.83
N GLY A 173 -16.61 -11.89 6.74
CA GLY A 173 -15.28 -12.51 6.63
C GLY A 173 -14.43 -12.00 5.46
N ALA A 174 -14.85 -10.90 4.82
CA ALA A 174 -14.11 -10.20 3.78
C ALA A 174 -14.24 -8.69 4.04
N VAL A 175 -13.10 -8.01 4.11
CA VAL A 175 -13.02 -6.57 4.39
C VAL A 175 -13.04 -5.80 3.08
N ILE A 176 -11.87 -5.51 2.50
CA ILE A 176 -11.71 -4.91 1.18
C ILE A 176 -10.39 -5.40 0.57
N ASP A 177 -10.28 -5.36 -0.76
CA ASP A 177 -8.97 -5.19 -1.37
C ASP A 177 -8.66 -3.69 -1.45
N LEU A 178 -7.41 -3.31 -1.18
CA LEU A 178 -7.00 -1.91 -1.11
C LEU A 178 -5.78 -1.66 -2.00
N SER A 179 -5.89 -0.74 -2.96
CA SER A 179 -4.75 -0.35 -3.80
C SER A 179 -3.94 0.80 -3.20
N GLN A 180 -4.60 1.77 -2.56
CA GLN A 180 -3.94 2.94 -1.96
C GLN A 180 -4.88 3.72 -1.04
N LEU A 181 -4.29 4.51 -0.14
CA LEU A 181 -4.97 5.63 0.51
C LEU A 181 -4.60 6.95 -0.16
N ALA A 182 -5.51 7.91 -0.15
CA ALA A 182 -5.22 9.31 -0.47
C ALA A 182 -5.55 10.19 0.74
N LEU A 183 -4.60 11.00 1.15
CA LEU A 183 -4.75 11.98 2.23
C LEU A 183 -4.63 13.37 1.64
N THR A 184 -5.74 14.10 1.59
CA THR A 184 -5.80 15.46 1.05
C THR A 184 -5.91 16.47 2.19
N TYR A 185 -4.90 17.34 2.32
CA TYR A 185 -4.90 18.39 3.33
C TYR A 185 -6.08 19.36 3.12
N LEU A 186 -6.76 19.71 4.20
CA LEU A 186 -7.87 20.65 4.22
C LEU A 186 -7.41 21.99 4.84
N PRO A 187 -7.49 23.11 4.08
CA PRO A 187 -7.08 24.43 4.55
C PRO A 187 -8.03 25.06 5.57
#